data_AF-A0A3C0YMY4-F1
#
_entry.id   AF-A0A3C0YMY4-F1
#
_cell.length_a   1.000
_cell.length_b   1.000
_cell.length_c   1.000
_cell.angle_alpha   90.00
_cell.angle_beta   90.00
_cell.angle_gamma   90.00
#
_symmetry.space_group_name_H-M   'P 1'
#
loop_
_entity.id
_entity.type
_entity.pdbx_description
1 polymer ?
#
loop_
_entity_poly.entity_id
_entity_poly.type
_entity_poly.pdbx_seq_one_letter_code
_entity_poly.pdbx_strand_id
1 'polypeptide(L)' 'MIRVGFVGWRGMVGSVLMQRMQEENDFKEFDSTFFSTSQTGSAA' A
#
# COMPACT_ATOMS: atom_id res chain seq x y z
N MET A 1 -3.49 -11.14 -12.77
CA MET A 1 -3.13 -10.49 -11.50
C MET A 1 -4.00 -9.24 -11.36
N ILE A 2 -4.67 -9.07 -10.22
CA ILE A 2 -5.54 -7.90 -10.00
C ILE A 2 -4.64 -6.69 -9.73
N ARG A 3 -5.01 -5.50 -10.21
CA ARG A 3 -4.29 -4.24 -9.92
C ARG A 3 -4.96 -3.53 -8.75
N VAL A 4 -4.22 -3.21 -7.71
CA VAL A 4 -4.76 -2.62 -6.46
C VAL A 4 -4.05 -1.31 -6.16
N GLY A 5 -4.84 -0.25 -5.98
CA GLY A 5 -4.37 1.08 -5.62
C GLY A 5 -4.49 1.37 -4.12
N PHE A 6 -3.40 1.81 -3.49
CA PHE A 6 -3.37 2.21 -2.08
C PHE A 6 -3.28 3.72 -1.93
N VAL A 7 -4.28 4.33 -1.28
CA VAL A 7 -4.34 5.77 -0.97
C VAL A 7 -4.40 5.92 0.55
N GLY A 8 -3.66 6.88 1.12
CA GLY A 8 -3.69 7.13 2.57
C GLY A 8 -2.97 6.07 3.43
N TRP A 9 -2.14 5.22 2.81
CA TRP A 9 -1.40 4.12 3.47
C TRP A 9 -0.40 4.60 4.55
N ARG A 10 -0.07 5.89 4.59
CA ARG A 10 0.82 6.51 5.58
C ARG A 10 0.11 7.03 6.84
N GLY A 11 -1.22 7.06 6.86
CA GLY A 11 -1.99 7.47 8.03
C GLY A 11 -2.08 6.36 9.08
N MET A 12 -2.63 6.66 10.26
CA MET A 12 -2.72 5.70 11.39
C MET A 12 -3.37 4.35 11.00
N VAL A 13 -4.48 4.38 10.25
CA VAL A 13 -5.15 3.15 9.77
C VAL A 13 -4.37 2.51 8.63
N GLY A 14 -3.84 3.32 7.72
CA GLY A 14 -3.06 2.85 6.58
C GLY A 14 -1.81 2.08 6.99
N SER A 15 -1.08 2.55 8.01
CA SER A 15 0.13 1.87 8.48
C SER A 15 -0.17 0.52 9.12
N VAL A 16 -1.29 0.40 9.85
CA VAL A 16 -1.73 -0.88 10.42
C VAL A 16 -2.13 -1.84 9.31
N LEU A 17 -2.85 -1.36 8.28
CA LEU A 17 -3.19 -2.18 7.11
C LEU A 17 -1.91 -2.71 6.43
N MET A 18 -0.93 -1.85 6.15
CA MET A 18 0.34 -2.27 5.51
C MET A 18 1.08 -3.31 6.34
N GLN A 19 1.14 -3.13 7.66
CA GLN A 19 1.75 -4.10 8.57
C GLN A 19 1.06 -5.47 8.47
N ARG A 20 -0.28 -5.51 8.58
CA ARG A 20 -1.04 -6.77 8.51
C ARG A 20 -0.89 -7.45 7.15
N MET A 21 -0.96 -6.69 6.05
CA MET A 21 -0.78 -7.24 4.71
C MET A 21 0.62 -7.80 4.47
N GLN A 22 1.65 -7.23 5.11
CA GLN A 22 3.00 -7.78 5.09
C GLN A 22 3.11 -9.06 5.94
N GLU A 23 2.50 -9.09 7.13
CA GLU A 23 2.45 -10.27 8.01
C GLU A 23 1.76 -11.46 7.31
N GLU A 24 0.66 -11.21 6.60
CA GLU A 24 -0.12 -12.23 5.90
C GLU A 24 0.37 -12.54 4.47
N ASN A 25 1.40 -11.84 3.97
CA ASN A 25 1.94 -11.97 2.60
C ASN A 25 0.97 -11.62 1.45
N ASP A 26 -0.04 -10.78 1.70
CA ASP A 26 -1.10 -10.44 0.74
C ASP A 26 -0.58 -9.82 -0.56
N PHE A 27 0.54 -9.08 -0.51
CA PHE A 27 1.14 -8.42 -1.67
C PHE A 27 1.61 -9.37 -2.78
N LYS A 28 1.59 -10.69 -2.56
CA LYS A 28 1.87 -11.71 -3.58
C LYS A 28 0.68 -11.97 -4.50
N GLU A 29 -0.53 -11.60 -4.11
CA GLU A 29 -1.76 -11.96 -4.81
C GLU A 29 -2.18 -10.93 -5.88
N PHE A 30 -1.64 -9.72 -5.82
CA PHE A 30 -2.00 -8.61 -6.70
C PHE A 30 -0.82 -7.67 -6.99
N ASP A 31 -0.97 -6.88 -8.05
CA ASP A 31 -0.03 -5.85 -8.47
C ASP A 31 -0.37 -4.52 -7.77
N SER A 32 0.51 -4.05 -6.91
CA SER A 32 0.26 -2.91 -6.01
C SER A 32 0.75 -1.58 -6.60
N THR A 33 -0.08 -0.53 -6.47
CA THR A 33 0.30 0.84 -6.83
C THR A 33 -0.02 1.77 -5.68
N PHE A 34 0.97 2.57 -5.26
CA PHE A 34 0.86 3.48 -4.13
C PHE A 34 0.66 4.92 -4.60
N PHE A 35 -0.39 5.56 -4.10
CA PHE A 35 -0.72 6.94 -4.41
C PHE A 35 -0.40 7.85 -3.23
N SER A 36 0.01 9.08 -3.54
CA SER A 36 0.31 10.13 -2.57
C SER A 36 -0.13 11.48 -3.11
N THR A 37 -0.58 12.37 -2.22
CA THR A 37 -0.90 13.76 -2.55
C THR A 37 0.24 14.72 -2.25
N SER A 38 1.26 14.30 -1.49
CA SER A 38 2.36 15.16 -1.02
C SER A 38 3.77 14.66 -1.39
N GLN A 39 3.92 13.40 -1.83
CA GLN A 39 5.21 12.76 -2.12
C GLN A 39 5.17 11.94 -3.41
N THR A 40 4.55 12.48 -4.46
CA THR A 40 4.49 11.81 -5.77
C THR A 40 5.90 11.57 -6.33
N GLY A 41 6.19 10.35 -6.77
CA GLY A 41 7.48 9.97 -7.36
C GLY A 41 8.56 9.57 -6.34
N SER A 42 8.30 9.70 -5.04
CA SER A 42 9.16 9.10 -4.01
C SER A 42 8.95 7.59 -3.95
N ALA A 43 10.02 6.83 -3.68
CA ALA A 43 9.92 5.40 -3.41
C ALA A 43 9.07 5.15 -2.16
N ALA A 44 8.23 4.12 -2.21
CA ALA A 44 7.42 3.66 -1.07
C ALA A 44 8.31 2.97 -0.02
#